data_AF-A0A6M1RUI1-F1
#
_entry.id   AF-A0A6M1RUI1-F1
#
_cell.length_a   1.000
_cell.length_b   1.000
_cell.length_c   1.000
_cell.angle_alpha   90.00
_cell.angle_beta   90.00
_cell.angle_gamma   90.00
#
_symmetry.space_group_name_H-M   'P 1'
#
loop_
_entity.id
_entity.type
_entity.pdbx_description
1 polymer ?
#
loop_
_entity_poly.entity_id
_entity_poly.type
_entity_poly.pdbx_seq_one_letter_code
_entity_poly.pdbx_strand_id
1 'polypeptide(L)'
;MNFFIFEQLPVLPPETFDRPLPFAWQSDHSPLAIRHSPLTIRHSPLTIRHSPFAIRHSPPTIADFIRPRVLELTYTAWDLAPFARDLGYDGPPFRYDPERRARLRAELDALFFLLYLGTPDEWEREATPELKALFPTPRRAVEYILEQFPIVRRKDEERFGEYRTKRLILEIYDAMVAGGSGRSAMADGRKG
;
A
#
# COMPACT_ATOMS: atom_id res chain seq x y z
N MET A 1 12.74 19.94 -19.71
CA MET A 1 13.57 18.76 -19.39
C MET A 1 12.74 17.54 -19.76
N ASN A 2 13.13 16.79 -20.79
CA ASN A 2 12.33 15.70 -21.35
C ASN A 2 12.43 14.45 -20.47
N PHE A 3 11.30 13.75 -20.30
CA PHE A 3 11.08 12.51 -19.52
C PHE A 3 11.92 11.28 -19.94
N PHE A 4 12.83 11.41 -20.90
CA PHE A 4 13.41 10.28 -21.62
C PHE A 4 14.73 9.73 -21.06
N ILE A 5 15.11 10.08 -19.83
CA ILE A 5 16.25 9.44 -19.14
C ILE A 5 15.87 9.16 -17.69
N PHE A 6 14.83 8.35 -17.50
CA PHE A 6 14.88 7.39 -16.41
C PHE A 6 15.33 6.09 -17.05
N GLU A 7 16.47 5.53 -16.62
CA GLU A 7 16.63 4.08 -16.72
C GLU A 7 15.31 3.46 -16.24
N GLN A 8 14.76 2.51 -16.99
CA GLN A 8 13.52 1.85 -16.57
C GLN A 8 13.68 1.46 -15.10
N LEU A 9 12.87 2.06 -14.23
CA LEU A 9 12.84 1.68 -12.82
C LEU A 9 12.68 0.14 -12.81
N PRO A 10 13.51 -0.57 -12.04
CA PRO A 10 13.52 -2.02 -12.09
C PRO A 10 12.10 -2.53 -11.87
N VAL A 11 11.69 -3.52 -12.67
CA VAL A 11 10.42 -4.21 -12.44
C VAL A 11 10.49 -4.80 -11.04
N LEU A 12 9.53 -4.43 -10.18
CA LEU A 12 9.46 -4.96 -8.82
C LEU A 12 9.33 -6.48 -8.92
N PRO A 13 10.29 -7.25 -8.38
CA PRO A 13 10.25 -8.69 -8.51
C PRO A 13 9.10 -9.25 -7.65
N PRO A 14 8.46 -10.38 -8.03
CA PRO A 14 7.25 -10.86 -7.38
C PRO A 14 7.38 -11.06 -5.86
N GLU A 15 8.54 -11.49 -5.38
CA GLU A 15 8.84 -11.66 -3.96
C GLU A 15 8.73 -10.35 -3.15
N THR A 16 8.75 -9.18 -3.80
CA THR A 16 8.50 -7.90 -3.15
C THR A 16 7.14 -7.89 -2.47
N PHE A 17 6.14 -8.53 -3.06
CA PHE A 17 4.76 -8.51 -2.54
C PHE A 17 4.59 -9.38 -1.28
N ASP A 18 5.49 -10.33 -1.04
CA ASP A 18 5.50 -11.20 0.14
C ASP A 18 6.21 -10.56 1.34
N ARG A 19 6.93 -9.44 1.13
CA ARG A 19 7.59 -8.70 2.22
C ARG A 19 6.54 -8.08 3.16
N PRO A 20 6.87 -7.94 4.46
CA PRO A 20 6.00 -7.23 5.40
C PRO A 20 5.81 -5.77 4.99
N LEU A 21 4.65 -5.20 5.30
CA LEU A 21 4.39 -3.78 5.06
C LEU A 21 5.39 -2.90 5.81
N PRO A 22 5.96 -1.86 5.16
CA PRO A 22 6.92 -0.97 5.79
C PRO A 22 6.27 0.01 6.78
N PHE A 23 4.95 -0.04 6.97
CA PHE A 23 4.19 0.82 7.87
C PHE A 23 3.13 0.04 8.65
N ALA A 24 2.69 0.59 9.78
CA ALA A 24 1.59 0.03 10.54
C ALA A 24 0.26 0.15 9.77
N TRP A 25 -0.35 -1.00 9.47
CA TRP A 25 -1.66 -1.09 8.84
C TRP A 25 -2.58 -1.97 9.70
N GLN A 26 -3.75 -1.45 10.04
CA GLN A 26 -4.83 -2.22 10.66
C GLN A 26 -5.81 -2.64 9.56
N SER A 27 -6.01 -3.94 9.41
CA SER A 27 -6.93 -4.54 8.44
C SER A 27 -8.41 -4.18 8.70
N ASP A 28 -8.71 -3.61 9.87
CA ASP A 28 -10.05 -3.36 10.39
C ASP A 28 -10.84 -2.30 9.58
N HIS A 29 -10.17 -1.58 8.66
CA HIS A 29 -10.80 -0.59 7.79
C HIS A 29 -11.22 -1.13 6.40
N SER A 30 -10.99 -2.41 6.11
CA SER A 30 -11.57 -3.07 4.93
C SER A 30 -12.86 -3.78 5.31
N PRO A 31 -14.02 -3.47 4.68
CA PRO A 31 -15.26 -4.23 4.88
C PRO A 31 -15.14 -5.69 4.38
N LEU A 32 -14.03 -6.01 3.72
CA LEU A 32 -13.66 -7.32 3.21
C LEU A 32 -12.69 -7.99 4.19
N ALA A 33 -13.22 -8.48 5.32
CA ALA A 33 -12.50 -9.48 6.10
C ALA A 33 -12.42 -10.75 5.25
N ILE A 34 -11.32 -10.90 4.50
CA ILE A 34 -10.97 -12.16 3.84
C ILE A 34 -10.78 -13.17 4.98
N ARG A 35 -11.82 -13.99 5.19
CA ARG A 35 -11.83 -15.00 6.25
C ARG A 35 -10.80 -16.06 5.88
N HIS A 36 -9.62 -16.00 6.50
CA HIS A 36 -8.81 -17.19 6.68
C HIS A 36 -9.58 -18.09 7.67
N SER A 37 -10.41 -18.98 7.12
CA SER A 37 -11.17 -19.97 7.88
C SER A 37 -10.26 -20.78 8.81
N PRO A 38 -10.38 -20.66 10.15
CA PRO A 38 -9.80 -21.64 11.04
C PRO A 38 -10.76 -22.82 11.08
N LEU A 39 -10.31 -23.97 10.59
CA LEU A 39 -11.04 -25.24 10.67
C LEU A 39 -11.48 -25.49 12.12
N THR A 40 -12.79 -25.52 12.37
CA THR A 40 -13.36 -25.82 13.69
C THR A 40 -13.37 -27.32 13.90
N ILE A 41 -12.39 -27.84 14.63
CA ILE A 41 -12.40 -29.23 15.11
C ILE A 41 -13.41 -29.30 16.25
N ARG A 42 -14.54 -29.99 16.02
CA ARG A 42 -15.50 -30.35 17.05
C ARG A 42 -14.91 -31.44 17.94
N HIS A 43 -14.59 -31.17 19.20
CA HIS A 43 -14.65 -32.21 20.25
C HIS A 43 -14.98 -31.63 21.63
N SER A 44 -16.03 -32.22 22.21
CA SER A 44 -16.45 -32.46 23.61
C SER A 44 -15.91 -31.64 24.81
N PRO A 45 -16.73 -31.45 25.86
CA PRO A 45 -16.46 -30.51 26.93
C PRO A 45 -15.69 -31.18 28.08
N LEU A 46 -14.36 -31.13 28.09
CA LEU A 46 -13.58 -31.46 29.29
C LEU A 46 -12.36 -30.53 29.46
N THR A 47 -12.45 -29.76 30.54
CA THR A 47 -11.42 -29.07 31.35
C THR A 47 -10.26 -28.35 30.66
N ILE A 48 -10.34 -27.04 30.76
CA ILE A 48 -9.41 -25.99 30.35
C ILE A 48 -7.99 -26.17 30.95
N ARG A 49 -6.99 -26.35 30.07
CA ARG A 49 -5.66 -25.73 30.21
C ARG A 49 -5.51 -24.72 29.08
N HIS A 50 -5.83 -23.45 29.34
CA HIS A 50 -5.45 -22.37 28.43
C HIS A 50 -3.94 -22.17 28.54
N SER A 51 -3.18 -23.00 27.82
CA SER A 51 -1.92 -22.53 27.25
C SER A 51 -2.26 -21.25 26.47
N PRO A 52 -1.59 -20.11 26.70
CA PRO A 52 -1.81 -18.94 25.88
C PRO A 52 -1.35 -19.31 24.47
N PHE A 53 -2.28 -19.73 23.63
CA PHE A 53 -2.06 -19.91 22.21
C PHE A 53 -1.91 -18.50 21.66
N ALA A 54 -0.69 -17.97 21.74
CA ALA A 54 -0.31 -16.77 21.03
C ALA A 54 -0.54 -17.09 19.55
N ILE A 55 -1.68 -16.67 19.01
CA ILE A 55 -1.89 -16.64 17.57
C ILE A 55 -0.83 -15.69 17.06
N ARG A 56 0.27 -16.25 16.54
CA ARG A 56 1.30 -15.48 15.86
C ARG A 56 0.64 -14.99 14.57
N HIS A 57 0.01 -13.82 14.62
CA HIS A 57 -0.37 -13.11 13.41
C HIS A 57 0.94 -12.71 12.75
N SER A 58 1.27 -13.34 11.61
CA SER A 58 2.31 -12.83 10.74
C SER A 58 1.99 -11.37 10.40
N PRO A 59 3.01 -10.49 10.35
CA PRO A 59 2.77 -9.11 9.95
C PRO A 59 2.12 -9.09 8.56
N PRO A 60 1.18 -8.17 8.30
CA PRO A 60 0.55 -8.07 6.99
C PRO A 60 1.61 -7.78 5.92
N THR A 61 1.44 -8.42 4.76
CA THR A 61 2.32 -8.28 3.60
C THR A 61 1.89 -7.13 2.70
N ILE A 62 2.75 -6.73 1.77
CA ILE A 62 2.41 -5.76 0.73
C ILE A 62 1.23 -6.27 -0.12
N ALA A 63 1.19 -7.57 -0.42
CA ALA A 63 0.07 -8.18 -1.13
C ALA A 63 -1.27 -8.01 -0.38
N ASP A 64 -1.27 -8.17 0.94
CA ASP A 64 -2.48 -8.02 1.78
C ASP A 64 -3.07 -6.62 1.72
N PHE A 65 -2.22 -5.60 1.50
CA PHE A 65 -2.66 -4.22 1.30
C PHE A 65 -3.20 -3.97 -0.11
N ILE A 66 -2.52 -4.51 -1.14
CA ILE A 66 -2.85 -4.24 -2.56
C ILE A 66 -4.12 -4.97 -2.99
N ARG A 67 -4.24 -6.27 -2.67
CA ARG A 67 -5.33 -7.14 -3.13
C ARG A 67 -6.73 -6.55 -2.94
N PRO A 68 -7.16 -6.12 -1.73
CA PRO A 68 -8.51 -5.58 -1.54
C PRO A 68 -8.75 -4.29 -2.33
N ARG A 69 -7.73 -3.46 -2.55
CA ARG A 69 -7.84 -2.20 -3.30
C ARG A 69 -8.00 -2.44 -4.80
N VAL A 70 -7.18 -3.34 -5.35
CA VAL A 70 -7.27 -3.74 -6.76
C VAL A 70 -8.58 -4.46 -7.03
N LEU A 71 -9.01 -5.33 -6.11
CA LEU A 71 -10.31 -6.01 -6.19
C LEU A 71 -11.45 -4.98 -6.33
N GLU A 72 -11.52 -4.00 -5.43
CA GLU A 72 -12.59 -2.99 -5.44
C GLU A 72 -12.51 -2.04 -6.65
N LEU A 73 -11.30 -1.72 -7.11
CA LEU A 73 -11.09 -0.90 -8.30
C LEU A 73 -11.49 -1.60 -9.60
N THR A 74 -11.37 -2.92 -9.66
CA THR A 74 -11.59 -3.73 -10.86
C THR A 74 -13.01 -4.31 -10.91
N TYR A 75 -13.46 -5.00 -9.85
CA TYR A 75 -14.70 -5.79 -9.88
C TYR A 75 -15.97 -4.91 -9.80
N THR A 76 -16.32 -4.27 -10.91
CA THR A 76 -17.45 -3.32 -11.02
C THR A 76 -18.63 -3.85 -11.85
N ALA A 77 -18.48 -5.03 -12.46
CA ALA A 77 -19.51 -5.72 -13.24
C ALA A 77 -19.38 -7.24 -13.08
N TRP A 78 -20.47 -7.97 -13.32
CA TRP A 78 -20.52 -9.43 -13.18
C TRP A 78 -19.57 -10.19 -14.12
N ASP A 79 -19.25 -9.61 -15.28
CA ASP A 79 -18.28 -10.22 -16.22
C ASP A 79 -16.88 -10.37 -15.61
N LEU A 80 -16.57 -9.60 -14.56
CA LEU A 80 -15.31 -9.66 -13.81
C LEU A 80 -15.39 -10.58 -12.58
N ALA A 81 -16.49 -11.32 -12.39
CA ALA A 81 -16.63 -12.28 -11.29
C ALA A 81 -15.56 -13.39 -11.28
N PRO A 82 -15.03 -13.91 -12.42
CA PRO A 82 -13.89 -14.81 -12.39
C PRO A 82 -12.66 -14.20 -11.71
N PHE A 83 -12.31 -12.95 -12.04
CA PHE A 83 -11.20 -12.22 -11.42
C PHE A 83 -11.39 -12.03 -9.91
N ALA A 84 -12.62 -11.72 -9.48
CA ALA A 84 -12.94 -11.59 -8.06
C ALA A 84 -12.77 -12.92 -7.29
N ARG A 85 -13.19 -14.04 -7.89
CA ARG A 85 -13.04 -15.38 -7.33
C ARG A 85 -11.57 -15.80 -7.22
N ASP A 86 -10.75 -15.46 -8.22
CA ASP A 86 -9.30 -15.70 -8.17
C ASP A 86 -8.62 -14.96 -7.01
N LEU A 87 -9.21 -13.83 -6.57
CA LEU A 87 -8.80 -13.09 -5.37
C LEU A 87 -9.51 -13.52 -4.08
N GLY A 88 -10.35 -14.56 -4.13
CA GLY A 88 -11.07 -15.10 -2.97
C GLY A 88 -12.30 -14.30 -2.56
N TYR A 89 -12.92 -13.55 -3.47
CA TYR A 89 -14.14 -12.78 -3.23
C TYR A 89 -15.34 -13.29 -4.03
N ASP A 90 -16.36 -13.76 -3.31
CA ASP A 90 -17.61 -14.29 -3.88
C ASP A 90 -18.81 -13.33 -3.79
N GLY A 91 -18.58 -12.08 -3.37
CA GLY A 91 -19.63 -11.08 -3.20
C GLY A 91 -20.10 -10.45 -4.52
N PRO A 92 -21.08 -9.54 -4.46
CA PRO A 92 -21.53 -8.79 -5.63
C PRO A 92 -20.44 -7.80 -6.11
N PRO A 93 -20.50 -7.36 -7.38
CA PRO A 93 -19.63 -6.30 -7.88
C PRO A 93 -19.76 -5.02 -7.05
N PHE A 94 -18.65 -4.29 -6.90
CA PHE A 94 -18.61 -3.03 -6.20
C PHE A 94 -19.32 -1.94 -7.02
N ARG A 95 -20.14 -1.13 -6.35
CA ARG A 95 -20.75 0.03 -6.97
C ARG A 95 -19.67 1.07 -7.30
N TYR A 96 -19.82 1.71 -8.45
CA TYR A 96 -18.91 2.78 -8.85
C TYR A 96 -19.09 4.00 -7.94
N ASP A 97 -18.06 4.31 -7.15
CA ASP A 97 -17.99 5.49 -6.29
C ASP A 97 -16.70 6.30 -6.64
N PRO A 98 -16.83 7.49 -7.26
CA PRO A 98 -15.67 8.31 -7.64
C PRO A 98 -14.75 8.67 -6.47
N GLU A 99 -15.32 8.96 -5.30
CA GLU A 99 -14.60 9.44 -4.12
C GLU A 99 -13.79 8.30 -3.50
N ARG A 100 -14.44 7.15 -3.30
CA ARG A 100 -13.76 5.94 -2.81
C ARG A 100 -12.67 5.49 -3.77
N ARG A 101 -12.92 5.51 -5.08
CA ARG A 101 -11.92 5.15 -6.10
C ARG A 101 -10.74 6.11 -6.16
N ALA A 102 -10.96 7.41 -5.92
CA ALA A 102 -9.85 8.37 -5.80
C ALA A 102 -8.96 8.03 -4.60
N ARG A 103 -9.57 7.68 -3.46
CA ARG A 103 -8.85 7.27 -2.25
C ARG A 103 -8.04 5.98 -2.47
N LEU A 104 -8.66 4.93 -3.01
CA LEU A 104 -7.99 3.64 -3.23
C LEU A 104 -6.79 3.77 -4.18
N ARG A 105 -6.92 4.58 -5.25
CA ARG A 105 -5.81 4.87 -6.17
C ARG A 105 -4.70 5.63 -5.46
N ALA A 106 -5.03 6.68 -4.70
CA ALA A 106 -4.03 7.43 -3.97
C ALA A 106 -3.29 6.57 -2.92
N GLU A 107 -3.96 5.60 -2.31
CA GLU A 107 -3.34 4.62 -1.41
C GLU A 107 -2.36 3.67 -2.13
N LEU A 108 -2.71 3.23 -3.34
CA LEU A 108 -1.81 2.44 -4.18
C LEU A 108 -0.62 3.27 -4.65
N ASP A 109 -0.85 4.49 -5.16
CA ASP A 109 0.21 5.38 -5.64
C ASP A 109 1.22 5.69 -4.52
N ALA A 110 0.73 6.04 -3.31
CA ALA A 110 1.58 6.27 -2.15
C ALA A 110 2.43 5.05 -1.77
N LEU A 111 1.83 3.84 -1.77
CA LEU A 111 2.55 2.61 -1.54
C LEU A 111 3.63 2.39 -2.62
N PHE A 112 3.31 2.55 -3.90
CA PHE A 112 4.29 2.35 -4.97
C PHE A 112 5.42 3.37 -4.90
N PHE A 113 5.15 4.62 -4.53
CA PHE A 113 6.23 5.59 -4.26
C PHE A 113 7.17 5.12 -3.15
N LEU A 114 6.65 4.51 -2.08
CA LEU A 114 7.50 3.90 -1.04
C LEU A 114 8.28 2.69 -1.56
N LEU A 115 7.68 1.84 -2.40
CA LEU A 115 8.39 0.67 -2.94
C LEU A 115 9.51 1.06 -3.92
N TYR A 116 9.32 2.12 -4.70
CA TYR A 116 10.31 2.57 -5.67
C TYR A 116 11.39 3.50 -5.10
N LEU A 117 11.01 4.38 -4.17
CA LEU A 117 11.95 5.36 -3.59
C LEU A 117 12.48 4.92 -2.22
N GLY A 118 11.93 3.86 -1.64
CA GLY A 118 12.25 3.44 -0.28
C GLY A 118 11.61 4.31 0.81
N THR A 119 11.75 3.84 2.04
CA THR A 119 11.48 4.61 3.25
C THR A 119 12.52 5.73 3.44
N PRO A 120 12.28 6.74 4.30
CA PRO A 120 13.30 7.76 4.59
C PRO A 120 14.64 7.19 5.07
N ASP A 121 14.61 6.12 5.86
CA ASP A 121 15.82 5.46 6.35
C ASP A 121 16.57 4.75 5.21
N GLU A 122 15.85 4.04 4.35
CA GLU A 122 16.42 3.40 3.16
C GLU A 122 16.97 4.44 2.17
N TRP A 123 16.26 5.55 1.95
CA TRP A 123 16.74 6.67 1.14
C TRP A 123 18.05 7.24 1.67
N GLU A 124 18.15 7.42 2.99
CA GLU A 124 19.38 7.92 3.60
C GLU A 124 20.54 6.93 3.43
N ARG A 125 20.27 5.62 3.43
CA ARG A 125 21.30 4.60 3.27
C ARG A 125 21.69 4.35 1.80
N GLU A 126 20.75 4.40 0.88
CA GLU A 126 20.87 3.81 -0.46
C GLU A 126 20.81 4.82 -1.61
N ALA A 127 20.22 6.01 -1.42
CA ALA A 127 20.12 7.01 -2.48
C ALA A 127 21.50 7.62 -2.81
N THR A 128 21.77 7.82 -4.10
CA THR A 128 23.06 8.38 -4.54
C THR A 128 23.22 9.85 -4.11
N PRO A 129 24.46 10.34 -3.94
CA PRO A 129 24.71 11.74 -3.57
C PRO A 129 24.07 12.75 -4.54
N GLU A 130 24.06 12.44 -5.83
CA GLU A 130 23.46 13.28 -6.87
C GLU A 130 21.94 13.36 -6.71
N LEU A 131 21.30 12.23 -6.42
CA LEU A 131 19.86 12.17 -6.21
C LEU A 131 19.45 12.92 -4.94
N LYS A 132 20.24 12.80 -3.86
CA LYS A 132 20.04 13.56 -2.62
C LYS A 132 20.25 15.07 -2.80
N ALA A 133 21.17 15.47 -3.67
CA ALA A 133 21.39 16.89 -3.99
C ALA A 133 20.18 17.51 -4.69
N LEU A 134 19.49 16.75 -5.55
CA LEU A 134 18.26 17.18 -6.21
C LEU A 134 17.03 17.08 -5.28
N PHE A 135 16.95 16.00 -4.51
CA PHE A 135 15.83 15.68 -3.64
C PHE A 135 16.36 15.31 -2.25
N PRO A 136 16.40 16.28 -1.31
CA PRO A 136 16.92 16.02 0.04
C PRO A 136 16.13 14.96 0.82
N THR A 137 14.91 14.63 0.39
CA THR A 137 14.07 13.58 0.99
C THR A 137 13.31 12.85 -0.13
N PRO A 138 12.93 11.57 0.08
CA PRO A 138 12.12 10.84 -0.89
C PRO A 138 10.76 11.53 -1.10
N ARG A 139 10.21 12.15 -0.04
CA ARG A 139 8.98 12.94 -0.09
C ARG A 139 9.03 14.11 -1.09
N ARG A 140 10.21 14.73 -1.27
CA ARG A 140 10.41 15.79 -2.29
C ARG A 140 10.51 15.23 -3.70
N ALA A 141 11.09 14.05 -3.86
CA ALA A 141 11.07 13.34 -5.13
C ALA A 141 9.63 12.98 -5.54
N VAL A 142 8.81 12.45 -4.62
CA VAL A 142 7.37 12.20 -4.87
C VAL A 142 6.66 13.47 -5.31
N GLU A 143 6.85 14.57 -4.58
CA GLU A 143 6.23 15.86 -4.91
C GLU A 143 6.60 16.32 -6.33
N TYR A 144 7.89 16.26 -6.66
CA TYR A 144 8.39 16.64 -7.98
C TYR A 144 7.79 15.77 -9.10
N ILE A 145 7.72 14.45 -8.90
CA ILE A 145 7.13 13.51 -9.85
C ILE A 145 5.66 13.86 -10.10
N LEU A 146 4.89 14.16 -9.05
CA LEU A 146 3.47 14.53 -9.17
C LEU A 146 3.26 15.84 -9.95
N GLU A 147 4.19 16.79 -9.87
CA GLU A 147 4.15 18.03 -10.68
C GLU A 147 4.33 17.79 -12.18
N GLN A 148 4.83 16.61 -12.57
CA GLN A 148 5.06 16.29 -13.97
C GLN A 148 3.80 15.82 -14.73
N PHE A 149 2.63 15.80 -14.09
CA PHE A 149 1.35 15.37 -14.69
C PHE A 149 0.39 16.54 -14.94
N PRO A 150 0.66 17.44 -15.91
CA PRO A 150 -0.11 18.67 -16.12
C PRO A 150 -1.58 18.41 -16.49
N ILE A 151 -1.87 17.30 -17.17
CA ILE A 151 -3.24 16.93 -17.56
C ILE A 151 -4.08 16.57 -16.32
N VAL A 152 -3.50 15.82 -15.38
CA VAL A 152 -4.20 15.44 -14.14
C VAL A 152 -4.42 16.68 -13.29
N ARG A 153 -3.39 17.51 -13.14
CA ARG A 153 -3.47 18.78 -12.42
C ARG A 153 -4.59 19.67 -12.93
N ARG A 154 -4.62 19.94 -14.24
CA ARG A 154 -5.66 20.80 -14.84
C ARG A 154 -7.07 20.25 -14.60
N LYS A 155 -7.26 18.94 -14.78
CA LYS A 155 -8.58 18.30 -14.56
C LYS A 155 -9.03 18.38 -13.10
N ASP A 156 -8.10 18.25 -12.16
CA ASP A 156 -8.40 18.38 -10.74
C ASP A 156 -8.70 19.83 -10.36
N GLU A 157 -7.91 20.80 -10.84
CA GLU A 157 -8.16 22.22 -10.60
C GLU A 157 -9.51 22.66 -11.18
N GLU A 158 -9.87 22.21 -12.39
CA GLU A 158 -11.17 22.47 -13.02
C GLU A 158 -12.34 21.89 -12.19
N ARG A 159 -12.16 20.71 -11.59
CA ARG A 159 -13.25 19.98 -10.91
C ARG A 159 -13.36 20.27 -9.42
N PHE A 160 -12.23 20.51 -8.76
CA PHE A 160 -12.12 20.59 -7.29
C PHE A 160 -11.50 21.90 -6.80
N GLY A 161 -10.99 22.76 -7.69
CA GLY A 161 -10.32 24.01 -7.32
C GLY A 161 -8.92 23.83 -6.75
N GLU A 162 -8.40 22.59 -6.71
CA GLU A 162 -7.07 22.25 -6.20
C GLU A 162 -6.50 21.06 -6.97
N TYR A 163 -5.18 20.83 -6.89
CA TYR A 163 -4.57 19.59 -7.38
C TYR A 163 -4.82 18.43 -6.39
N ARG A 164 -6.09 18.02 -6.30
CA ARG A 164 -6.62 17.08 -5.30
C ARG A 164 -5.88 15.74 -5.28
N THR A 165 -5.54 15.19 -6.45
CA THR A 165 -4.80 13.92 -6.57
C THR A 165 -3.44 14.00 -5.88
N LYS A 166 -2.69 15.07 -6.16
CA LYS A 166 -1.41 15.34 -5.49
C LYS A 166 -1.62 15.43 -3.97
N ARG A 167 -2.60 16.22 -3.51
CA ARG A 167 -2.89 16.36 -2.07
C ARG A 167 -3.16 15.01 -1.41
N LEU A 168 -4.05 14.19 -1.97
CA LEU A 168 -4.43 12.89 -1.42
C LEU A 168 -3.25 11.91 -1.35
N ILE A 169 -2.48 11.79 -2.43
CA ILE A 169 -1.32 10.89 -2.48
C ILE A 169 -0.31 11.29 -1.41
N LEU A 170 -0.01 12.59 -1.30
CA LEU A 170 0.95 13.10 -0.35
C LEU A 170 0.50 12.92 1.10
N GLU A 171 -0.77 13.19 1.41
CA GLU A 171 -1.34 12.93 2.75
C GLU A 171 -1.23 11.46 3.16
N ILE A 172 -1.52 10.54 2.25
CA ILE A 172 -1.44 9.11 2.53
C ILE A 172 0.01 8.65 2.64
N TYR A 173 0.89 9.13 1.76
CA TYR A 173 2.32 8.84 1.82
C TYR A 173 2.91 9.30 3.17
N ASP A 174 2.59 10.52 3.60
CA ASP A 174 3.05 11.08 4.87
C ASP A 174 2.54 10.23 6.06
N ALA A 175 1.28 9.77 6.01
CA ALA A 175 0.72 8.86 7.02
C ALA A 175 1.41 7.48 7.05
N MET A 176 1.72 6.90 5.89
CA MET A 176 2.45 5.63 5.79
C MET A 176 3.86 5.76 6.37
N VAL A 177 4.60 6.81 6.00
CA VAL A 177 5.95 7.08 6.52
C VAL A 177 5.93 7.26 8.05
N ALA A 178 4.99 8.04 8.57
CA ALA A 178 4.85 8.25 10.01
C ALA A 178 4.53 6.94 10.77
N GLY A 179 3.78 6.02 10.16
CA GLY A 179 3.49 4.70 10.71
C GLY A 179 4.61 3.67 10.56
N GLY A 180 5.63 3.95 9.75
CA GLY A 180 6.76 3.05 9.45
C GLY A 180 8.04 3.35 10.22
N SER A 181 8.31 4.62 10.53
CA SER A 181 9.53 5.07 11.21
C SER A 181 9.78 4.40 12.57
N GLY A 182 8.73 3.91 13.25
CA GLY A 182 8.86 3.16 14.51
C GLY A 182 9.29 1.68 14.37
N ARG A 183 9.23 1.07 13.17
CA ARG A 183 9.54 -0.36 12.96
C ARG A 183 10.98 -0.62 12.52
N SER A 184 11.57 0.32 11.78
CA SER A 184 12.97 0.26 11.31
C SER A 184 13.95 0.16 12.48
N ALA A 185 13.72 0.93 13.56
CA ALA A 185 14.56 0.93 14.77
C ALA A 185 14.57 -0.39 15.58
N MET A 186 13.54 -1.25 15.44
CA MET A 186 13.48 -2.53 16.17
C MET A 186 14.14 -3.71 15.44
N ALA A 187 14.33 -3.61 14.11
CA ALA A 187 14.93 -4.69 13.33
C ALA A 187 16.46 -4.74 13.45
N ASP A 188 17.11 -3.63 13.78
CA ASP A 188 18.58 -3.50 13.83
C ASP A 188 19.20 -3.88 15.21
N GLY A 189 18.37 -4.09 16.24
CA GLY A 189 18.82 -4.38 17.61
C GLY A 189 19.21 -5.83 17.90
N ARG A 190 19.39 -6.69 16.89
CA ARG A 190 19.63 -8.14 17.07
C ARG A 190 20.90 -8.63 16.36
N LYS A 191 22.01 -7.91 16.53
CA LYS A 191 23.37 -8.45 16.35
C LYS A 191 24.28 -7.89 17.44
N GLY A 192 24.47 -8.68 18.51
CA GLY A 192 25.42 -8.47 19.58
C GLY A 192 25.79 -9.82 20.16
#